data_AF-A0A068ZDA5-F1
#
_entry.id   AF-A0A068ZDA5-F1
#
_cell.length_a   1.000
_cell.length_b   1.000
_cell.length_c   1.000
_cell.angle_alpha   90.00
_cell.angle_beta   90.00
_cell.angle_gamma   90.00
#
_symmetry.space_group_name_H-M   'P 1'
#
loop_
_entity.id
_entity.type
_entity.pdbx_description
1 polymer ?
#
loop_
_entity_poly.entity_id
_entity_poly.type
_entity_poly.pdbx_seq_one_letter_code
_entity_poly.pdbx_strand_id
1 'polypeptide(L)'
;MSTNLPLNNSNDVEHRVTQAWQSRTDSIGENQKTEEITSMGESVDLSEAEKKTIEDFIERLLTTQSKRETYVLLNHKLSSLSGESREKFIAGLIQELKNADSPEVEALLKEKFNPAYSMYIASGMMVAQLNEHSLENFGQVISEDDDDDDDDDESNEI
;
A
#
# COMPACT_ATOMS: atom_id res chain seq x y z
N MET A 1 46.65 15.03 10.30
CA MET A 1 45.95 13.73 10.32
C MET A 1 44.47 14.04 10.39
N SER A 2 43.75 13.88 9.27
CA SER A 2 42.30 14.07 9.21
C SER A 2 41.66 12.69 9.12
N THR A 3 40.87 12.32 10.13
CA THR A 3 40.09 11.09 10.16
C THR A 3 38.82 11.29 9.34
N ASN A 4 38.68 10.57 8.23
CA ASN A 4 37.42 10.43 7.50
C ASN A 4 36.47 9.57 8.34
N LEU A 5 35.40 10.17 8.86
CA LEU A 5 34.23 9.43 9.34
C LEU A 5 33.38 9.05 8.12
N PRO A 6 32.87 7.81 8.02
CA PRO A 6 31.94 7.45 6.95
C PRO A 6 30.64 8.24 7.16
N LEU A 7 30.27 9.05 6.15
CA LEU A 7 28.99 9.72 6.11
C LEU A 7 27.88 8.68 5.97
N ASN A 8 27.26 8.40 7.11
CA ASN A 8 25.87 7.97 7.31
C ASN A 8 25.03 7.81 6.02
N ASN A 9 24.79 6.55 5.62
CA ASN A 9 23.96 6.10 4.50
C ASN A 9 22.45 6.48 4.61
N SER A 10 22.06 7.32 5.57
CA SER A 10 20.65 7.72 5.76
C SER A 10 20.09 8.52 4.57
N ASN A 11 20.95 9.21 3.81
CA ASN A 11 20.54 9.94 2.61
C ASN A 11 20.18 9.01 1.45
N ASP A 12 20.71 7.78 1.42
CA ASP A 12 20.50 6.85 0.31
C ASP A 12 19.09 6.24 0.35
N VAL A 13 18.57 5.94 1.53
CA VAL A 13 17.21 5.39 1.68
C VAL A 13 16.15 6.42 1.32
N GLU A 14 16.28 7.67 1.80
CA GLU A 14 15.33 8.74 1.44
C GLU A 14 15.37 9.07 -0.07
N HIS A 15 16.57 9.07 -0.67
CA HIS A 15 16.71 9.26 -2.12
C HIS A 15 16.12 8.09 -2.91
N ARG A 16 16.36 6.85 -2.50
CA ARG A 16 15.83 5.64 -3.15
C ARG A 16 14.32 5.55 -3.02
N VAL A 17 13.76 5.91 -1.87
CA VAL A 17 12.31 6.02 -1.68
C VAL A 17 11.76 7.10 -2.61
N THR A 18 12.36 8.29 -2.63
CA THR A 18 11.92 9.39 -3.50
C THR A 18 12.01 9.03 -4.98
N GLN A 19 13.07 8.35 -5.41
CA GLN A 19 13.21 7.86 -6.78
C GLN A 19 12.22 6.73 -7.11
N ALA A 20 11.98 5.78 -6.22
CA ALA A 20 10.99 4.72 -6.42
C ALA A 20 9.56 5.29 -6.55
N TRP A 21 9.25 6.36 -5.81
CA TRP A 21 8.02 7.12 -5.98
C TRP A 21 7.96 7.82 -7.34
N GLN A 22 9.03 8.54 -7.73
CA GLN A 22 9.07 9.30 -8.98
C GLN A 22 9.07 8.41 -10.24
N SER A 23 9.88 7.34 -10.25
CA SER A 23 9.94 6.42 -11.39
C SER A 23 8.64 5.67 -11.63
N ARG A 24 7.82 5.42 -10.59
CA ARG A 24 6.46 4.87 -10.75
C ARG A 24 5.44 5.90 -11.22
N THR A 25 5.60 7.17 -10.85
CA THR A 25 4.72 8.24 -11.36
C THR A 25 5.06 8.67 -12.77
N ASP A 26 6.32 8.58 -13.20
CA ASP A 26 6.73 8.92 -14.57
C ASP A 26 6.28 7.87 -15.59
N SER A 27 6.12 6.61 -15.15
CA SER A 27 5.48 5.55 -15.95
C SER A 27 3.95 5.66 -16.00
N ILE A 28 3.34 6.50 -15.16
CA ILE A 28 1.91 6.79 -15.12
C ILE A 28 1.74 8.20 -15.70
N GLY A 29 1.68 8.30 -17.03
CA GLY A 29 1.57 9.57 -17.74
C GLY A 29 0.56 10.51 -17.08
N GLU A 30 0.91 11.80 -17.03
CA GLU A 30 0.26 12.88 -16.24
C GLU A 30 -1.27 13.05 -16.43
N ASN A 31 -1.91 12.29 -17.34
CA ASN A 31 -3.36 12.23 -17.50
C ASN A 31 -4.07 11.15 -16.67
N GLN A 32 -3.36 10.23 -16.00
CA GLN A 32 -4.02 9.14 -15.24
C GLN A 32 -4.28 9.46 -13.76
N LYS A 33 -3.76 10.58 -13.24
CA LYS A 33 -3.80 10.92 -11.80
C LYS A 33 -5.20 11.26 -11.24
N THR A 34 -6.22 11.32 -12.09
CA THR A 34 -7.61 11.53 -11.65
C THR A 34 -8.63 10.64 -12.38
N GLU A 35 -8.21 9.86 -13.37
CA GLU A 35 -9.14 9.11 -14.23
C GLU A 35 -9.29 7.62 -13.84
N GLU A 36 -8.40 7.06 -13.02
CA GLU A 36 -8.45 5.63 -12.67
C GLU A 36 -9.50 5.29 -11.57
N ILE A 37 -10.05 6.31 -10.88
CA ILE A 37 -11.24 6.14 -10.02
C ILE A 37 -12.55 6.23 -10.85
N THR A 38 -12.45 6.62 -12.13
CA THR A 38 -13.60 6.89 -13.01
C THR A 38 -13.77 5.93 -14.18
N SER A 39 -12.82 5.03 -14.46
CA SER A 39 -12.99 3.99 -15.49
C SER A 39 -13.73 2.74 -14.95
N MET A 40 -14.88 2.95 -14.32
CA MET A 40 -15.90 1.91 -14.14
C MET A 40 -17.20 2.47 -14.68
N GLY A 41 -17.27 2.60 -16.01
CA GLY A 41 -18.47 3.01 -16.76
C GLY A 41 -19.41 1.84 -17.05
N GLU A 42 -19.07 0.64 -16.60
CA GLU A 42 -19.90 -0.56 -16.71
C GLU A 42 -20.63 -0.78 -15.39
N SER A 43 -21.97 -0.89 -15.45
CA SER A 43 -22.78 -1.20 -14.28
C SER A 43 -22.38 -2.55 -13.72
N VAL A 44 -22.02 -2.60 -12.44
CA VAL A 44 -21.65 -3.83 -11.75
C VAL A 44 -22.92 -4.63 -11.49
N ASP A 45 -22.97 -5.87 -11.99
CA ASP A 45 -24.07 -6.79 -11.71
C ASP A 45 -23.93 -7.37 -10.30
N LEU A 46 -24.71 -6.81 -9.37
CA LEU A 46 -24.74 -7.20 -7.96
C LEU A 46 -25.96 -8.08 -7.69
N SER A 47 -25.74 -9.21 -7.02
CA SER A 47 -26.82 -9.97 -6.40
C SER A 47 -27.50 -9.16 -5.30
N GLU A 48 -28.74 -9.52 -4.96
CA GLU A 48 -29.50 -8.84 -3.91
C GLU A 48 -28.79 -8.86 -2.55
N ALA A 49 -28.05 -9.93 -2.25
CA ALA A 49 -27.25 -10.01 -1.02
C ALA A 49 -26.06 -9.04 -1.04
N GLU A 50 -25.42 -8.85 -2.20
CA GLU A 50 -24.31 -7.91 -2.36
C GLU A 50 -24.79 -6.46 -2.30
N LYS A 51 -25.92 -6.14 -2.93
CA LYS A 51 -26.57 -4.82 -2.82
C LYS A 51 -26.88 -4.47 -1.38
N LYS A 52 -27.57 -5.36 -0.66
CA LYS A 52 -27.87 -5.16 0.76
C LYS A 52 -26.60 -4.96 1.59
N THR A 53 -25.55 -5.72 1.30
CA THR A 53 -24.26 -5.58 1.98
C THR A 53 -23.63 -4.20 1.75
N ILE A 54 -23.80 -3.62 0.57
CA ILE A 54 -23.34 -2.26 0.23
C ILE A 54 -24.22 -1.22 0.93
N GLU A 55 -25.54 -1.37 0.90
CA GLU A 55 -26.49 -0.50 1.60
C GLU A 55 -26.18 -0.44 3.11
N ASP A 56 -26.06 -1.60 3.77
CA ASP A 56 -25.68 -1.72 5.18
C ASP A 56 -24.32 -1.02 5.46
N PHE A 57 -23.40 -1.05 4.49
CA PHE A 57 -22.11 -0.38 4.62
C PHE A 57 -22.22 1.15 4.47
N ILE A 58 -23.07 1.63 3.58
CA ILE A 58 -23.35 3.06 3.40
C ILE A 58 -23.99 3.64 4.67
N GLU A 59 -24.94 2.95 5.28
CA GLU A 59 -25.54 3.36 6.57
C GLU A 59 -24.48 3.52 7.68
N ARG A 60 -23.50 2.61 7.71
CA ARG A 60 -22.37 2.70 8.64
C ARG A 60 -21.43 3.84 8.29
N LEU A 61 -21.21 4.12 7.00
CA LEU A 61 -20.44 5.28 6.57
C LEU A 61 -21.09 6.60 6.99
N LEU A 62 -22.42 6.73 6.88
CA LEU A 62 -23.16 7.91 7.32
C LEU A 62 -22.93 8.20 8.81
N THR A 63 -23.04 7.17 9.64
CA THR A 63 -22.95 7.28 11.10
C THR A 63 -21.52 7.41 11.65
N THR A 64 -20.51 7.06 10.85
CA THR A 64 -19.09 7.13 11.26
C THR A 64 -18.58 8.56 11.24
N GLN A 65 -18.04 9.05 12.36
CA GLN A 65 -17.68 10.48 12.49
C GLN A 65 -16.20 10.77 12.22
N SER A 66 -15.29 9.86 12.58
CA SER A 66 -13.86 10.13 12.43
C SER A 66 -13.25 9.46 11.19
N LYS A 67 -12.25 10.13 10.59
CA LYS A 67 -11.48 9.58 9.46
C LYS A 67 -10.83 8.23 9.80
N ARG A 68 -10.36 8.08 11.05
CA ARG A 68 -9.75 6.84 11.54
C ARG A 68 -10.75 5.70 11.59
N GLU A 69 -11.95 5.93 12.13
CA GLU A 69 -13.00 4.92 12.16
C GLU A 69 -13.45 4.55 10.75
N THR A 70 -13.57 5.51 9.84
CA THR A 70 -13.89 5.25 8.42
C THR A 70 -12.84 4.34 7.79
N TYR A 71 -11.55 4.61 8.01
CA TYR A 71 -10.47 3.75 7.54
C TYR A 71 -10.55 2.35 8.14
N VAL A 72 -10.74 2.22 9.46
CA VAL A 72 -10.85 0.91 10.13
C VAL A 72 -12.05 0.12 9.60
N LEU A 73 -13.19 0.78 9.43
CA LEU A 73 -14.41 0.21 8.88
C LEU A 73 -14.17 -0.33 7.47
N LEU A 74 -13.57 0.48 6.60
CA LEU A 74 -13.26 0.09 5.23
C LEU A 74 -12.24 -1.04 5.18
N ASN A 75 -11.12 -0.90 5.89
CA ASN A 75 -10.06 -1.91 5.92
C ASN A 75 -10.59 -3.26 6.41
N HIS A 76 -11.36 -3.28 7.51
CA HIS A 76 -11.97 -4.50 8.01
C HIS A 76 -12.90 -5.14 6.98
N LYS A 77 -13.73 -4.34 6.28
CA LYS A 77 -14.60 -4.85 5.22
C LYS A 77 -13.80 -5.45 4.08
N LEU A 78 -12.81 -4.74 3.53
CA LEU A 78 -12.04 -5.19 2.38
C LEU A 78 -11.16 -6.41 2.71
N SER A 79 -10.55 -6.46 3.89
CA SER A 79 -9.74 -7.59 4.34
C SER A 79 -10.55 -8.87 4.57
N SER A 80 -11.85 -8.75 4.84
CA SER A 80 -12.75 -9.93 5.00
C SER A 80 -13.16 -10.59 3.68
N LEU A 81 -12.87 -9.93 2.54
CA LEU A 81 -13.28 -10.37 1.21
C LEU A 81 -12.10 -11.00 0.45
N SER A 82 -12.42 -11.97 -0.42
CA SER A 82 -11.51 -12.46 -1.46
C SER A 82 -11.18 -11.35 -2.45
N GLY A 83 -10.16 -11.54 -3.30
CA GLY A 83 -9.76 -10.54 -4.31
C GLY A 83 -10.92 -10.11 -5.21
N GLU A 84 -11.58 -11.08 -5.85
CA GLU A 84 -12.72 -10.84 -6.74
C GLU A 84 -13.91 -10.19 -6.01
N SER A 85 -14.29 -10.70 -4.84
CA SER A 85 -15.39 -10.11 -4.07
C SER A 85 -15.05 -8.71 -3.55
N ARG A 86 -13.77 -8.42 -3.30
CA ARG A 86 -13.30 -7.11 -2.88
C ARG A 86 -13.42 -6.10 -4.02
N GLU A 87 -12.95 -6.45 -5.22
CA GLU A 87 -13.08 -5.61 -6.41
C GLU A 87 -14.54 -5.31 -6.71
N LYS A 88 -15.38 -6.35 -6.70
CA LYS A 88 -16.83 -6.21 -6.93
C LYS A 88 -17.51 -5.34 -5.88
N PHE A 89 -17.14 -5.48 -4.60
CA PHE A 89 -17.66 -4.64 -3.53
C PHE A 89 -17.24 -3.17 -3.69
N ILE A 90 -15.97 -2.90 -4.03
CA ILE A 90 -15.48 -1.54 -4.27
C ILE A 90 -16.23 -0.89 -5.44
N ALA A 91 -16.33 -1.61 -6.55
CA ALA A 91 -17.03 -1.16 -7.74
C ALA A 91 -18.51 -0.87 -7.46
N GLY A 92 -19.19 -1.80 -6.79
CA GLY A 92 -20.59 -1.63 -6.38
C GLY A 92 -20.79 -0.47 -5.43
N LEU A 93 -19.94 -0.30 -4.42
CA LEU A 93 -20.02 0.82 -3.49
C LEU A 93 -19.82 2.16 -4.20
N ILE A 94 -18.86 2.26 -5.12
CA ILE A 94 -18.65 3.48 -5.92
C ILE A 94 -19.89 3.77 -6.77
N GLN A 95 -20.48 2.75 -7.39
CA GLN A 95 -21.70 2.90 -8.18
C GLN A 95 -22.87 3.42 -7.35
N GLU A 96 -23.15 2.80 -6.20
CA GLU A 96 -24.24 3.22 -5.32
C GLU A 96 -24.03 4.65 -4.79
N LEU A 97 -22.80 5.02 -4.43
CA LEU A 97 -22.50 6.37 -3.98
C LEU A 97 -22.63 7.42 -5.11
N LYS A 98 -22.25 7.08 -6.36
CA LYS A 98 -22.37 7.99 -7.52
C LYS A 98 -23.80 8.16 -8.00
N ASN A 99 -24.61 7.11 -7.87
CA ASN A 99 -26.00 7.08 -8.34
C ASN A 99 -27.00 7.40 -7.23
N ALA A 100 -26.52 7.79 -6.04
CA ALA A 100 -27.38 8.08 -4.91
C ALA A 100 -28.27 9.31 -5.18
N ASP A 101 -29.57 9.17 -4.92
CA ASP A 101 -30.52 10.28 -5.01
C ASP A 101 -30.32 11.34 -3.90
N SER A 102 -29.62 10.96 -2.82
CA SER A 102 -29.34 11.84 -1.68
C SER A 102 -27.97 12.51 -1.83
N PRO A 103 -27.89 13.87 -1.84
CA PRO A 103 -26.62 14.58 -1.88
C PRO A 103 -25.70 14.25 -0.70
N GLU A 104 -26.28 13.93 0.46
CA GLU A 104 -25.51 13.51 1.65
C GLU A 104 -24.79 12.18 1.40
N VAL A 105 -25.47 11.23 0.75
CA VAL A 105 -24.90 9.93 0.41
C VAL A 105 -23.86 10.07 -0.70
N GLU A 106 -24.15 10.88 -1.73
CA GLU A 106 -23.19 11.17 -2.80
C GLU A 106 -21.88 11.79 -2.25
N ALA A 107 -22.01 12.72 -1.30
CA ALA A 107 -20.87 13.37 -0.66
C ALA A 107 -19.92 12.38 0.04
N LEU A 108 -20.42 11.25 0.56
CA LEU A 108 -19.60 10.22 1.21
C LEU A 108 -18.49 9.71 0.31
N LEU A 109 -18.70 9.67 -1.00
CA LEU A 109 -17.68 9.23 -1.96
C LEU A 109 -16.41 10.07 -1.82
N LYS A 110 -16.56 11.39 -1.82
CA LYS A 110 -15.45 12.34 -1.77
C LYS A 110 -14.95 12.55 -0.34
N GLU A 111 -15.85 12.62 0.64
CA GLU A 111 -15.52 13.02 2.00
C GLU A 111 -15.00 11.88 2.87
N LYS A 112 -15.45 10.65 2.62
CA LYS A 112 -15.16 9.49 3.47
C LYS A 112 -14.50 8.35 2.72
N PHE A 113 -15.13 7.85 1.65
CA PHE A 113 -14.66 6.66 0.95
C PHE A 113 -13.30 6.87 0.27
N ASN A 114 -13.16 7.88 -0.59
CA ASN A 114 -11.92 8.14 -1.32
C ASN A 114 -10.71 8.31 -0.38
N PRO A 115 -10.75 9.17 0.67
CA PRO A 115 -9.64 9.29 1.60
C PRO A 115 -9.28 7.98 2.32
N ALA A 116 -10.29 7.22 2.77
CA ALA A 116 -10.06 5.94 3.45
C ALA A 116 -9.48 4.89 2.50
N TYR A 117 -9.95 4.85 1.25
CA TYR A 117 -9.48 3.91 0.25
C TYR A 117 -8.04 4.21 -0.20
N SER A 118 -7.68 5.49 -0.38
CA SER A 118 -6.28 5.87 -0.64
C SER A 118 -5.34 5.40 0.49
N MET A 119 -5.78 5.53 1.75
CA MET A 119 -4.99 5.05 2.89
C MET A 119 -4.87 3.51 2.93
N TYR A 120 -5.93 2.80 2.53
CA TYR A 120 -5.91 1.34 2.38
C TYR A 120 -4.87 0.89 1.35
N ILE A 121 -4.86 1.50 0.16
CA ILE A 121 -3.89 1.19 -0.90
C ILE A 121 -2.46 1.51 -0.45
N ALA A 122 -2.23 2.69 0.15
CA ALA A 122 -0.92 3.07 0.66
C ALA A 122 -0.40 2.10 1.73
N SER A 123 -1.27 1.61 2.61
CA SER A 123 -0.91 0.61 3.63
C SER A 123 -0.45 -0.71 2.99
N GLY A 124 -1.13 -1.17 1.96
CA GLY A 124 -0.73 -2.37 1.20
C GLY A 124 0.62 -2.22 0.52
N MET A 125 0.90 -1.04 -0.06
CA MET A 125 2.20 -0.75 -0.68
C MET A 125 3.34 -0.74 0.33
N MET A 126 3.15 -0.13 1.51
CA MET A 126 4.17 -0.13 2.56
C MET A 126 4.49 -1.55 3.04
N VAL A 127 3.47 -2.40 3.21
CA VAL A 127 3.68 -3.81 3.58
C VAL A 127 4.46 -4.56 2.50
N ALA A 128 4.14 -4.35 1.22
CA ALA A 128 4.88 -4.96 0.12
C ALA A 128 6.37 -4.55 0.12
N GLN A 129 6.65 -3.25 0.29
CA GLN A 129 8.04 -2.74 0.35
C GLN A 129 8.80 -3.28 1.56
N LEU A 130 8.17 -3.38 2.73
CA LEU A 130 8.80 -3.97 3.91
C LEU A 130 9.12 -5.46 3.69
N ASN A 131 8.25 -6.20 3.01
CA ASN A 131 8.50 -7.59 2.67
C ASN A 131 9.64 -7.73 1.67
N GLU A 132 9.71 -6.87 0.64
CA GLU A 132 10.82 -6.83 -0.32
C GLU A 132 12.16 -6.55 0.39
N HIS A 133 12.22 -5.49 1.20
CA HIS A 133 13.41 -5.16 1.98
C HIS A 133 13.80 -6.24 3.00
N SER A 134 12.83 -6.92 3.62
CA SER A 134 13.12 -8.02 4.53
C SER A 134 13.69 -9.24 3.81
N LEU A 135 13.24 -9.53 2.58
CA LEU A 135 13.76 -10.64 1.78
C LEU A 135 15.16 -10.34 1.22
N GLU A 136 15.41 -9.11 0.76
CA GLU A 136 16.73 -8.66 0.30
C GLU A 136 17.81 -8.79 1.39
N ASN A 137 17.47 -8.47 2.64
CA ASN A 137 18.40 -8.55 3.76
C ASN A 137 18.59 -9.99 4.30
N PHE A 138 17.66 -10.92 4.02
CA PHE A 138 17.78 -12.31 4.46
C PHE A 138 18.77 -13.13 3.60
N GLY A 139 19.07 -12.65 2.39
CA GLY A 139 20.02 -13.27 1.47
C GLY A 139 21.48 -12.83 1.65
N GLN A 140 21.77 -11.85 2.52
CA GLN A 140 23.14 -11.35 2.76
C GLN A 140 23.78 -11.88 4.05
N VAL A 141 23.11 -12.78 4.78
CA VAL A 141 23.70 -13.44 5.94
C VAL A 141 24.20 -14.83 5.51
N ILE A 142 25.54 -14.98 5.52
CA ILE A 142 26.38 -16.15 5.21
C ILE A 142 27.08 -16.08 3.84
N SER A 143 28.13 -15.25 3.78
CA SER A 143 29.36 -15.54 3.03
C SER A 143 30.47 -14.75 3.74
N GLU A 144 30.71 -15.08 5.01
CA GLU A 144 32.00 -14.78 5.63
C GLU A 144 32.96 -15.85 5.11
N ASP A 145 33.66 -15.49 4.04
CA ASP A 145 35.02 -15.87 3.67
C ASP A 145 35.56 -17.17 4.32
N ASP A 146 35.29 -18.31 3.68
CA ASP A 146 36.24 -19.42 3.64
C ASP A 146 37.28 -19.04 2.57
N ASP A 147 38.44 -18.50 2.99
CA ASP A 147 39.74 -18.62 2.31
C ASP A 147 40.77 -17.72 3.04
N ASP A 148 41.66 -18.34 3.82
CA ASP A 148 43.12 -18.11 3.68
C ASP A 148 43.88 -19.12 4.56
N ASP A 149 44.43 -20.12 3.87
CA ASP A 149 45.44 -21.08 4.31
C ASP A 149 46.79 -20.40 4.64
N ASP A 150 47.49 -21.01 5.59
CA ASP A 150 48.95 -21.08 5.82
C ASP A 150 49.82 -19.81 5.89
N ASP A 151 50.45 -19.61 7.06
CA ASP A 151 51.88 -19.31 7.10
C ASP A 151 52.55 -19.95 8.34
N ASP A 152 53.41 -20.91 8.05
CA ASP A 152 54.44 -21.49 8.90
C ASP A 152 55.31 -20.39 9.55
N ASP A 153 55.55 -20.48 10.86
CA ASP A 153 56.70 -19.83 11.48
C ASP A 153 57.43 -20.82 12.41
N GLU A 154 58.46 -21.44 11.84
CA GLU A 154 59.45 -22.28 12.52
C GLU A 154 60.34 -21.44 13.46
N SER A 155 60.68 -22.04 14.61
CA SER A 155 61.92 -21.83 15.39
C SER A 155 62.05 -20.59 16.29
N ASN A 156 62.10 -20.82 17.62
CA ASN A 156 63.43 -20.91 18.25
C ASN A 156 63.44 -21.69 19.58
N GLU A 157 64.55 -22.41 19.75
CA GLU A 157 64.97 -23.27 20.85
C GLU A 157 65.14 -22.58 22.23
N ILE A 158 64.90 -23.40 23.27
CA ILE A 158 65.53 -23.52 24.62
C ILE A 158 65.94 -22.24 25.36
#